data_AF-A0A8J9WSG0-F1
#
_entry.id   AF-A0A8J9WSG0-F1
#
_cell.length_a   1.000
_cell.length_b   1.000
_cell.length_c   1.000
_cell.angle_alpha   90.00
_cell.angle_beta   90.00
_cell.angle_gamma   90.00
#
_symmetry.space_group_name_H-M   'P 1'
#
loop_
_entity.id
_entity.type
_entity.pdbx_description
1 polymer ?
#
loop_
_entity_poly.entity_id
_entity_poly.type
_entity_poly.pdbx_seq_one_letter_code
_entity_poly.pdbx_strand_id
1 'polypeptide(L)'
;MSCLSKVKYQGRFRNSEDDEADPCALPSSEDAALDVSRMATSDFGESTGRFRRAWDEFEGGCSGFFAASIINSVESGDMRCALTTMRAFSHAHITHCVARITEAIVLDKDRPDIAAAVMMQLMEDGEADVAADMASAPVKRGRLAALFRVFDRLMAEGEVAAVADLLLEVIRRGDAPVVADLLTAAVWVGEVGYARDAVAVLIARGCPVCRHGAEMAEAMGWMIRVGEAFAVAEIAAALVDGGGLALVSDPPIAAAVLGGTPPDKFPCVELIRLGRVDAVAHICGQLAYKECWGILYSCFEALARSGNHGASSAIMQFLAIKQRPDIIATIVAGLVDRDQIGLAAACMAALLDGQQPWAAATVEAYMVSSGHVRAAATMEAALSDAGYEPLLLQASMLLIRGGHTQEWAAVAQELLRSGRFAMVADRVAGLASIIGPVLTASALAVLARRDTSEAAALILLELCASGREAVAADLLAALANGRRSMPVARDTVILLVRQGHADTVAALLVRITTNGQADAVLRINQAVRAAGRQVI
;
A
#
# COMPACT_ATOMS: atom_id res chain seq x y z
N MET A 1 69.90 23.06 54.47
CA MET A 1 71.30 22.62 54.24
C MET A 1 71.35 21.82 52.95
N SER A 2 72.40 22.06 52.15
CA SER A 2 72.88 21.38 50.93
C SER A 2 71.88 21.07 49.80
N CYS A 3 71.95 21.72 48.64
CA CYS A 3 72.99 21.70 47.59
C CYS A 3 73.11 20.39 46.79
N LEU A 4 72.89 20.57 45.48
CA LEU A 4 73.73 20.14 44.34
C LEU A 4 73.68 18.67 43.90
N SER A 5 73.25 18.48 42.64
CA SER A 5 74.08 18.11 41.47
C SER A 5 73.21 17.44 40.40
N LYS A 6 73.40 17.50 39.08
CA LYS A 6 74.28 18.18 38.10
C LYS A 6 73.61 17.86 36.73
N VAL A 7 73.28 18.83 35.87
CA VAL A 7 74.10 19.32 34.71
C VAL A 7 74.28 18.23 33.60
N LYS A 8 73.83 18.39 32.34
CA LYS A 8 74.39 19.22 31.23
C LYS A 8 73.44 19.12 29.98
N TYR A 9 73.03 20.22 29.32
CA TYR A 9 73.54 20.79 28.03
C TYR A 9 73.21 19.95 26.76
N GLN A 10 72.78 20.45 25.58
CA GLN A 10 72.99 21.74 24.89
C GLN A 10 72.17 21.84 23.56
N GLY A 11 71.82 23.06 23.09
CA GLY A 11 71.65 23.43 21.65
C GLY A 11 70.29 24.07 21.28
N ARG A 12 70.11 25.42 21.23
CA ARG A 12 70.27 26.38 20.10
C ARG A 12 69.35 26.08 18.90
N PHE A 13 68.53 26.95 18.30
CA PHE A 13 68.34 28.41 18.08
C PHE A 13 66.81 28.59 17.77
N ARG A 14 66.10 29.73 17.78
CA ARG A 14 66.36 31.08 17.26
C ARG A 14 65.14 31.95 17.67
N ASN A 15 65.37 33.23 17.99
CA ASN A 15 64.29 34.23 18.12
C ASN A 15 63.75 34.60 16.74
N SER A 16 62.42 34.69 16.62
CA SER A 16 61.75 35.69 15.79
C SER A 16 60.54 36.16 16.58
N GLU A 17 60.58 37.45 16.94
CA GLU A 17 59.41 38.23 17.34
C GLU A 17 58.50 38.39 16.10
N ASP A 18 57.21 38.62 16.36
CA ASP A 18 56.07 38.74 15.43
C ASP A 18 55.27 37.44 15.19
N ASP A 19 54.36 37.11 16.12
CA ASP A 19 53.15 36.33 15.84
C ASP A 19 51.98 37.00 16.59
N GLU A 20 51.08 37.64 15.82
CA GLU A 20 49.74 37.99 16.29
C GLU A 20 49.05 36.69 16.72
N ALA A 21 48.59 36.63 17.97
CA ALA A 21 47.90 35.48 18.51
C ALA A 21 46.59 35.23 17.75
N ASP A 22 46.55 34.14 16.99
CA ASP A 22 45.36 33.64 16.31
C ASP A 22 44.31 33.23 17.36
N PRO A 23 43.12 33.87 17.42
CA PRO A 23 42.06 33.48 18.34
C PRO A 23 41.49 32.07 18.05
N CYS A 24 41.89 31.43 16.94
CA CYS A 24 41.52 30.06 16.58
C CYS A 24 42.55 28.98 16.99
N ALA A 25 43.59 29.31 17.77
CA ALA A 25 44.55 28.30 18.19
C ALA A 25 43.90 27.28 19.15
N LEU A 26 43.72 26.05 18.66
CA LEU A 26 43.36 24.91 19.52
C LEU A 26 44.43 24.76 20.62
N PRO A 27 44.07 24.46 21.88
CA PRO A 27 45.05 23.93 22.82
C PRO A 27 45.63 22.65 22.19
N SER A 28 46.96 22.54 22.18
CA SER A 28 47.70 21.45 21.52
C SER A 28 47.10 20.09 21.87
N SER A 29 46.41 19.49 20.89
CA SER A 29 45.61 18.28 21.01
C SER A 29 46.44 17.02 21.31
N GLU A 30 47.77 17.11 21.27
CA GLU A 30 48.66 15.99 21.57
C GLU A 30 48.72 15.68 23.08
N ASP A 31 48.70 16.69 23.96
CA ASP A 31 48.87 16.44 25.40
C ASP A 31 47.59 15.89 26.06
N ALA A 32 46.40 16.32 25.62
CA ALA A 32 45.13 15.82 26.14
C ALA A 32 44.77 14.42 25.62
N ALA A 33 45.08 14.12 24.35
CA ALA A 33 44.83 12.79 23.77
C ALA A 33 45.80 11.72 24.30
N LEU A 34 47.04 12.10 24.64
CA LEU A 34 48.03 11.20 25.25
C LEU A 34 47.72 10.87 26.71
N ASP A 35 47.11 11.77 27.47
CA ASP A 35 46.73 11.51 28.86
C ASP A 35 45.53 10.56 28.99
N VAL A 36 44.55 10.62 28.06
CA VAL A 36 43.43 9.68 28.01
C VAL A 36 43.88 8.26 27.63
N SER A 37 44.90 8.14 26.77
CA SER A 37 45.43 6.85 26.32
C SER A 37 46.37 6.18 27.35
N ARG A 38 47.07 6.96 28.19
CA ARG A 38 47.99 6.45 29.23
C ARG A 38 47.32 6.01 30.53
N MET A 39 46.09 6.44 30.81
CA MET A 39 45.40 6.12 32.08
C MET A 39 44.70 4.75 32.12
N ALA A 40 44.72 3.97 31.02
CA ALA A 40 44.03 2.69 30.94
C ALA A 40 44.70 1.53 31.72
N THR A 41 45.80 1.76 32.45
CA THR A 41 46.60 0.65 33.06
C THR A 41 46.91 0.75 34.55
N SER A 42 46.27 1.62 35.36
CA SER A 42 46.41 1.49 36.83
C SER A 42 45.21 2.02 37.65
N ASP A 43 44.80 1.19 38.62
CA ASP A 43 43.92 1.44 39.77
C ASP A 43 42.47 1.90 39.50
N PHE A 44 41.56 0.93 39.51
CA PHE A 44 40.16 0.98 39.05
C PHE A 44 39.17 1.84 39.90
N GLY A 45 39.60 2.41 41.03
CA GLY A 45 38.71 3.15 41.96
C GLY A 45 38.87 4.68 41.93
N GLU A 46 40.11 5.19 41.94
CA GLU A 46 40.38 6.64 41.84
C GLU A 46 40.45 7.14 40.38
N SER A 47 40.83 6.27 39.44
CA SER A 47 40.90 6.60 38.01
C SER A 47 39.54 6.93 37.41
N THR A 48 38.47 6.25 37.83
CA THR A 48 37.10 6.52 37.37
C THR A 48 36.59 7.88 37.84
N GLY A 49 36.96 8.32 39.05
CA GLY A 49 36.59 9.64 39.59
C GLY A 49 37.39 10.80 39.00
N ARG A 50 38.65 10.58 38.60
CA ARG A 50 39.47 11.59 37.87
C ARG A 50 39.10 11.65 36.40
N PHE A 51 38.86 10.50 35.77
CA PHE A 51 38.37 10.40 34.40
C PHE A 51 37.01 11.10 34.27
N ARG A 52 36.07 10.83 35.20
CA ARG A 52 34.76 11.50 35.20
C ARG A 52 34.88 13.01 35.34
N ARG A 53 35.77 13.51 36.20
CA ARG A 53 36.01 14.96 36.34
C ARG A 53 36.62 15.59 35.09
N ALA A 54 37.65 14.97 34.51
CA ALA A 54 38.24 15.43 33.26
C ALA A 54 37.24 15.39 32.09
N TRP A 55 36.37 14.37 32.08
CA TRP A 55 35.28 14.24 31.13
C TRP A 55 34.22 15.34 31.31
N ASP A 56 33.79 15.60 32.55
CA ASP A 56 32.82 16.66 32.87
C ASP A 56 33.39 18.06 32.56
N GLU A 57 34.69 18.28 32.81
CA GLU A 57 35.40 19.52 32.45
C GLU A 57 35.49 19.70 30.93
N PHE A 58 35.77 18.62 30.19
CA PHE A 58 35.81 18.63 28.73
C PHE A 58 34.42 18.86 28.11
N GLU A 59 33.38 18.22 28.62
CA GLU A 59 31.98 18.47 28.21
C GLU A 59 31.53 19.90 28.56
N GLY A 60 31.98 20.43 29.71
CA GLY A 60 31.84 21.83 30.09
C GLY A 60 32.50 22.78 29.08
N GLY A 61 33.70 22.43 28.60
CA GLY A 61 34.39 23.15 27.54
C GLY A 61 33.63 23.13 26.20
N CYS A 62 33.09 21.96 25.81
CA CYS A 62 32.29 21.80 24.59
C CYS A 62 30.98 22.63 24.64
N SER A 63 30.23 22.56 25.73
CA SER A 63 28.97 23.33 25.89
C SER A 63 29.17 24.83 26.18
N GLY A 64 30.31 25.22 26.76
CA GLY A 64 30.60 26.60 27.15
C GLY A 64 31.44 27.36 26.14
N PHE A 65 32.73 26.99 26.05
CA PHE A 65 33.72 27.72 25.26
C PHE A 65 33.46 27.58 23.75
N PHE A 66 33.35 26.34 23.26
CA PHE A 66 33.18 26.09 21.82
C PHE A 66 31.83 26.61 21.31
N ALA A 67 30.73 26.36 22.02
CA ALA A 67 29.42 26.89 21.64
C ALA A 67 29.41 28.43 21.56
N ALA A 68 29.96 29.12 22.55
CA ALA A 68 30.03 30.58 22.55
C ALA A 68 30.96 31.13 21.45
N SER A 69 32.09 30.48 21.20
CA SER A 69 33.02 30.86 20.12
C SER A 69 32.38 30.72 18.75
N ILE A 70 31.68 29.61 18.52
CA ILE A 70 30.91 29.39 17.28
C ILE A 70 29.86 30.48 17.10
N ILE A 71 29.08 30.79 18.15
CA ILE A 71 28.05 31.83 18.08
C ILE A 71 28.65 33.18 17.69
N ASN A 72 29.67 33.64 18.41
CA ASN A 72 30.30 34.95 18.16
C ASN A 72 30.95 35.02 16.76
N SER A 73 31.54 33.91 16.30
CA SER A 73 32.18 33.84 14.99
C SER A 73 31.12 33.97 13.88
N VAL A 74 30.04 33.20 13.96
CA VAL A 74 28.96 33.22 12.96
C VAL A 74 28.26 34.59 12.94
N GLU A 75 28.01 35.20 14.11
CA GLU A 75 27.44 36.56 14.19
C GLU A 75 28.34 37.64 13.60
N SER A 76 29.66 37.47 13.69
CA SER A 76 30.62 38.39 13.08
C SER A 76 30.81 38.15 11.57
N GLY A 77 30.11 37.15 11.01
CA GLY A 77 30.14 36.79 9.59
C GLY A 77 31.30 35.85 9.21
N ASP A 78 32.04 35.32 10.18
CA ASP A 78 33.11 34.34 9.94
C ASP A 78 32.64 32.93 10.31
N MET A 79 32.41 32.10 9.29
CA MET A 79 32.02 30.70 9.47
C MET A 79 33.22 29.76 9.73
N ARG A 80 34.47 30.20 9.51
CA ARG A 80 35.64 29.29 9.50
C ARG A 80 35.85 28.57 10.82
N CYS A 81 35.73 29.29 11.94
CA CYS A 81 35.89 28.71 13.28
C CYS A 81 34.83 27.63 13.52
N ALA A 82 33.57 27.91 13.17
CA ALA A 82 32.47 26.98 13.29
C ALA A 82 32.67 25.72 12.45
N LEU A 83 32.94 25.89 11.15
CA LEU A 83 33.13 24.77 10.22
C LEU A 83 34.34 23.91 10.63
N THR A 84 35.49 24.53 10.93
CA THR A 84 36.71 23.81 11.32
C THR A 84 36.51 23.01 12.60
N THR A 85 35.83 23.60 13.58
CA THR A 85 35.54 22.93 14.86
C THR A 85 34.65 21.71 14.65
N MET A 86 33.55 21.86 13.90
CA MET A 86 32.61 20.75 13.68
C MET A 86 33.23 19.65 12.82
N ARG A 87 34.01 19.99 11.77
CA ARG A 87 34.82 19.05 10.98
C ARG A 87 35.76 18.24 11.85
N ALA A 88 36.55 18.92 12.68
CA ALA A 88 37.55 18.29 13.52
C ALA A 88 36.92 17.28 14.49
N PHE A 89 35.82 17.66 15.16
CA PHE A 89 35.14 16.76 16.08
C PHE A 89 34.41 15.62 15.37
N SER A 90 33.82 15.86 14.20
CA SER A 90 33.12 14.83 13.43
C SER A 90 34.07 13.78 12.86
N HIS A 91 35.16 14.21 12.20
CA HIS A 91 36.17 13.32 11.64
C HIS A 91 36.96 12.56 12.71
N ALA A 92 37.14 13.15 13.90
CA ALA A 92 37.72 12.45 15.05
C ALA A 92 36.73 11.50 15.75
N HIS A 93 35.50 11.37 15.25
CA HIS A 93 34.40 10.60 15.84
C HIS A 93 34.07 10.98 17.29
N ILE A 94 34.33 12.23 17.67
CA ILE A 94 34.03 12.82 18.99
C ILE A 94 32.58 13.34 18.96
N THR A 95 31.64 12.45 18.63
CA THR A 95 30.22 12.80 18.43
C THR A 95 29.55 13.37 19.67
N HIS A 96 30.14 13.18 20.87
CA HIS A 96 29.63 13.76 22.12
C HIS A 96 29.84 15.25 22.21
N CYS A 97 30.99 15.75 21.76
CA CYS A 97 31.19 17.19 21.68
C CYS A 97 30.35 17.79 20.57
N VAL A 98 30.21 17.13 19.41
CA VAL A 98 29.27 17.56 18.36
C VAL A 98 27.85 17.73 18.94
N ALA A 99 27.35 16.72 19.66
CA ALA A 99 26.03 16.81 20.28
C ALA A 99 25.93 17.91 21.34
N ARG A 100 26.90 18.01 22.26
CA ARG A 100 26.86 18.99 23.36
C ARG A 100 27.02 20.43 22.86
N ILE A 101 27.83 20.65 21.82
CA ILE A 101 27.98 21.96 21.16
C ILE A 101 26.66 22.33 20.48
N THR A 102 26.09 21.46 19.65
CA THR A 102 24.82 21.70 18.96
C THR A 102 23.68 21.92 19.96
N GLU A 103 23.59 21.09 21.01
CA GLU A 103 22.62 21.24 22.09
C GLU A 103 22.75 22.58 22.80
N ALA A 104 23.99 22.98 23.16
CA ALA A 104 24.21 24.24 23.85
C ALA A 104 23.85 25.45 22.97
N ILE A 105 24.21 25.42 21.69
CA ILE A 105 23.83 26.49 20.75
C ILE A 105 22.30 26.60 20.64
N VAL A 106 21.61 25.47 20.46
CA VAL A 106 20.17 25.46 20.14
C VAL A 106 19.26 25.59 21.38
N LEU A 107 19.58 24.90 22.47
CA LEU A 107 18.73 24.81 23.66
C LEU A 107 19.20 25.76 24.77
N ASP A 108 20.50 25.80 25.07
CA ASP A 108 21.01 26.60 26.20
C ASP A 108 21.14 28.08 25.83
N LYS A 109 21.49 28.37 24.57
CA LYS A 109 21.68 29.73 24.04
C LYS A 109 20.54 30.21 23.14
N ASP A 110 19.58 29.34 22.82
CA ASP A 110 18.39 29.65 22.01
C ASP A 110 18.72 30.20 20.62
N ARG A 111 19.75 29.66 19.96
CA ARG A 111 20.22 30.06 18.63
C ARG A 111 20.12 28.95 17.58
N PRO A 112 18.90 28.45 17.27
CA PRO A 112 18.70 27.46 16.22
C PRO A 112 19.10 27.98 14.83
N ASP A 113 19.04 29.30 14.60
CA ASP A 113 19.49 29.98 13.39
C ASP A 113 20.99 29.77 13.12
N ILE A 114 21.83 29.83 14.15
CA ILE A 114 23.28 29.63 14.01
C ILE A 114 23.59 28.16 13.70
N ALA A 115 22.96 27.23 14.43
CA ALA A 115 23.15 25.80 14.15
C ALA A 115 22.66 25.44 12.74
N ALA A 116 21.52 25.99 12.30
CA ALA A 116 21.01 25.86 10.94
C ALA A 116 22.02 26.39 9.91
N ALA A 117 22.52 27.62 10.07
CA ALA A 117 23.48 28.22 9.16
C ALA A 117 24.78 27.39 9.02
N VAL A 118 25.28 26.83 10.12
CA VAL A 118 26.47 25.97 10.09
C VAL A 118 26.18 24.66 9.35
N MET A 119 25.07 23.99 9.62
CA MET A 119 24.69 22.76 8.91
C MET A 119 24.49 23.01 7.41
N MET A 120 23.87 24.13 7.05
CA MET A 120 23.66 24.55 5.67
C MET A 120 24.98 24.79 4.93
N GLN A 121 25.89 25.55 5.53
CA GLN A 121 27.19 25.82 4.92
C GLN A 121 28.03 24.54 4.76
N LEU A 122 27.94 23.59 5.71
CA LEU A 122 28.59 22.28 5.57
C LEU A 122 28.03 21.48 4.38
N MET A 123 26.70 21.50 4.18
CA MET A 123 26.07 20.87 3.01
C MET A 123 26.54 21.51 1.70
N GLU A 124 26.65 22.85 1.64
CA GLU A 124 27.14 23.59 0.47
C GLU A 124 28.62 23.33 0.16
N ASP A 125 29.45 23.19 1.20
CA ASP A 125 30.88 22.88 1.09
C ASP A 125 31.14 21.41 0.68
N GLY A 126 30.11 20.58 0.54
CA GLY A 126 30.21 19.16 0.16
C GLY A 126 30.51 18.23 1.34
N GLU A 127 30.39 18.72 2.58
CA GLU A 127 30.59 17.97 3.83
C GLU A 127 29.25 17.61 4.46
N ALA A 128 28.37 17.03 3.64
CA ALA A 128 27.03 16.62 4.05
C ALA A 128 27.07 15.59 5.21
N ASP A 129 28.13 14.80 5.27
CA ASP A 129 28.37 13.82 6.32
C ASP A 129 28.54 14.51 7.69
N VAL A 130 29.32 15.59 7.78
CA VAL A 130 29.50 16.38 9.01
C VAL A 130 28.17 17.04 9.42
N ALA A 131 27.42 17.59 8.46
CA ALA A 131 26.10 18.16 8.73
C ALA A 131 25.12 17.11 9.29
N ALA A 132 25.12 15.90 8.75
CA ALA A 132 24.31 14.79 9.24
C ALA A 132 24.74 14.30 10.64
N ASP A 133 26.04 14.33 10.96
CA ASP A 133 26.52 14.07 12.32
C ASP A 133 26.06 15.15 13.30
N MET A 134 26.12 16.42 12.90
CA MET A 134 25.58 17.53 13.69
C MET A 134 24.09 17.38 13.98
N ALA A 135 23.31 16.95 12.99
CA ALA A 135 21.87 16.74 13.12
C ALA A 135 21.53 15.51 13.98
N SER A 136 22.24 14.38 13.79
CA SER A 136 21.91 13.11 14.44
C SER A 136 22.47 12.96 15.85
N ALA A 137 23.61 13.56 16.16
CA ALA A 137 24.30 13.35 17.43
C ALA A 137 23.51 13.80 18.68
N PRO A 138 22.77 14.93 18.69
CA PRO A 138 21.89 15.29 19.80
C PRO A 138 20.76 14.28 20.00
N VAL A 139 20.14 13.80 18.92
CA VAL A 139 19.01 12.86 18.98
C VAL A 139 19.44 11.51 19.55
N LYS A 140 20.60 10.99 19.12
CA LYS A 140 21.23 9.77 19.67
C LYS A 140 21.50 9.85 21.18
N ARG A 141 21.52 11.06 21.76
CA ARG A 141 21.66 11.29 23.21
C ARG A 141 20.36 11.67 23.90
N GLY A 142 19.21 11.49 23.25
CA GLY A 142 17.90 11.78 23.81
C GLY A 142 17.59 13.28 23.88
N ARG A 143 18.14 14.08 22.95
CA ARG A 143 17.89 15.53 22.84
C ARG A 143 17.24 15.89 21.50
N LEU A 144 16.13 15.23 21.19
CA LEU A 144 15.36 15.48 19.96
C LEU A 144 14.94 16.95 19.79
N ALA A 145 14.65 17.64 20.89
CA ALA A 145 14.25 19.05 20.89
C ALA A 145 15.28 19.97 20.21
N ALA A 146 16.58 19.66 20.28
CA ALA A 146 17.62 20.44 19.61
C ALA A 146 17.48 20.34 18.08
N LEU A 147 17.35 19.12 17.55
CA LEU A 147 17.15 18.93 16.10
C LEU A 147 15.81 19.51 15.64
N PHE A 148 14.74 19.33 16.43
CA PHE A 148 13.42 19.85 16.08
C PHE A 148 13.41 21.37 15.95
N ARG A 149 14.10 22.12 16.83
CA ARG A 149 14.18 23.58 16.72
C ARG A 149 14.95 24.06 15.48
N VAL A 150 16.00 23.34 15.09
CA VAL A 150 16.73 23.64 13.85
C VAL A 150 15.85 23.37 12.63
N PHE A 151 15.15 22.22 12.63
CA PHE A 151 14.19 21.86 11.60
C PHE A 151 13.06 22.91 11.48
N ASP A 152 12.41 23.25 12.59
CA ASP A 152 11.36 24.27 12.69
C ASP A 152 11.83 25.61 12.11
N ARG A 153 13.05 26.04 12.48
CA ARG A 153 13.65 27.27 11.95
C ARG A 153 13.83 27.24 10.44
N LEU A 154 14.44 26.18 9.91
CA LEU A 154 14.68 26.03 8.47
C LEU A 154 13.37 25.97 7.68
N MET A 155 12.37 25.26 8.21
CA MET A 155 11.05 25.18 7.58
C MET A 155 10.32 26.53 7.59
N ALA A 156 10.42 27.30 8.67
CA ALA A 156 9.87 28.65 8.77
C ALA A 156 10.54 29.65 7.81
N GLU A 157 11.82 29.46 7.49
CA GLU A 157 12.56 30.25 6.50
C GLU A 157 12.27 29.81 5.04
N GLY A 158 11.60 28.68 4.84
CA GLY A 158 11.29 28.14 3.52
C GLY A 158 12.40 27.26 2.93
N GLU A 159 13.40 26.87 3.71
CA GLU A 159 14.56 26.06 3.30
C GLU A 159 14.23 24.55 3.22
N VAL A 160 13.05 24.22 2.71
CA VAL A 160 12.52 22.83 2.64
C VAL A 160 13.44 21.92 1.83
N ALA A 161 14.05 22.45 0.76
CA ALA A 161 14.99 21.71 -0.07
C ALA A 161 16.22 21.23 0.70
N ALA A 162 16.77 22.11 1.54
CA ALA A 162 17.97 21.79 2.28
C ALA A 162 17.70 20.89 3.48
N VAL A 163 16.54 21.08 4.12
CA VAL A 163 16.02 20.12 5.11
C VAL A 163 15.91 18.73 4.49
N ALA A 164 15.31 18.60 3.31
CA ALA A 164 15.19 17.32 2.63
C ALA A 164 16.55 16.69 2.31
N ASP A 165 17.52 17.49 1.84
CA ASP A 165 18.88 17.00 1.54
C ASP A 165 19.62 16.55 2.82
N LEU A 166 19.47 17.28 3.93
CA LEU A 166 20.02 16.90 5.23
C LEU A 166 19.40 15.60 5.76
N LEU A 167 18.07 15.46 5.72
CA LEU A 167 17.39 14.24 6.15
C LEU A 167 17.79 13.02 5.32
N LEU A 168 17.95 13.21 4.00
CA LEU A 168 18.42 12.17 3.11
C LEU A 168 19.82 11.68 3.51
N GLU A 169 20.73 12.59 3.81
CA GLU A 169 22.08 12.22 4.23
C GLU A 169 22.09 11.50 5.59
N VAL A 170 21.27 11.95 6.54
CA VAL A 170 21.08 11.25 7.82
C VAL A 170 20.58 9.82 7.59
N ILE A 171 19.62 9.59 6.68
CA ILE A 171 19.15 8.24 6.35
C ILE A 171 20.27 7.40 5.72
N ARG A 172 21.01 7.94 4.75
CA ARG A 172 22.09 7.23 4.06
C ARG A 172 23.21 6.76 4.98
N ARG A 173 23.41 7.47 6.08
CA ARG A 173 24.35 7.09 7.14
C ARG A 173 23.82 6.01 8.09
N GLY A 174 22.61 5.50 7.87
CA GLY A 174 21.97 4.48 8.68
C GLY A 174 21.20 5.03 9.88
N ASP A 175 20.98 6.35 9.93
CA ASP A 175 20.28 7.02 11.04
C ASP A 175 18.81 7.31 10.70
N ALA A 176 18.17 6.43 9.92
CA ALA A 176 16.73 6.47 9.66
C ALA A 176 15.85 6.59 10.94
N PRO A 177 16.21 6.02 12.12
CA PRO A 177 15.48 6.28 13.36
C PRO A 177 15.44 7.75 13.77
N VAL A 178 16.50 8.53 13.53
CA VAL A 178 16.55 9.96 13.87
C VAL A 178 15.54 10.74 13.02
N VAL A 179 15.46 10.43 11.72
CA VAL A 179 14.46 11.05 10.83
C VAL A 179 13.05 10.62 11.21
N ALA A 180 12.86 9.35 11.57
CA ALA A 180 11.58 8.85 12.08
C ALA A 180 11.11 9.61 13.32
N ASP A 181 11.99 9.80 14.32
CA ASP A 181 11.69 10.53 15.56
C ASP A 181 11.35 12.00 15.27
N LEU A 182 12.10 12.65 14.37
CA LEU A 182 11.85 14.04 13.98
C LEU A 182 10.49 14.23 13.30
N LEU A 183 10.17 13.39 12.31
CA LEU A 183 8.89 13.46 11.59
C LEU A 183 7.71 13.12 12.51
N THR A 184 7.89 12.14 13.39
CA THR A 184 6.91 11.80 14.43
C THR A 184 6.66 13.02 15.32
N ALA A 185 7.72 13.67 15.82
CA ALA A 185 7.60 14.86 16.66
C ALA A 185 6.89 16.01 15.93
N ALA A 186 7.20 16.24 14.64
CA ALA A 186 6.52 17.25 13.85
C ALA A 186 5.00 17.02 13.77
N VAL A 187 4.56 15.78 13.56
CA VAL A 187 3.14 15.44 13.58
C VAL A 187 2.52 15.70 14.96
N TRP A 188 3.17 15.27 16.04
CA TRP A 188 2.63 15.42 17.40
C TRP A 188 2.56 16.87 17.90
N VAL A 189 3.44 17.75 17.41
CA VAL A 189 3.42 19.19 17.70
C VAL A 189 2.37 19.92 16.86
N GLY A 190 1.75 19.25 15.88
CA GLY A 190 0.73 19.83 15.00
C GLY A 190 1.28 20.37 13.68
N GLU A 191 2.58 20.25 13.44
CA GLU A 191 3.29 20.72 12.24
C GLU A 191 3.32 19.64 11.14
N VAL A 192 2.17 19.03 10.86
CA VAL A 192 2.02 18.01 9.81
C VAL A 192 2.39 18.57 8.44
N GLY A 193 2.17 19.88 8.22
CA GLY A 193 2.60 20.58 7.00
C GLY A 193 4.11 20.52 6.78
N TYR A 194 4.91 20.69 7.83
CA TYR A 194 6.37 20.61 7.73
C TYR A 194 6.85 19.20 7.43
N ALA A 195 6.28 18.20 8.12
CA ALA A 195 6.58 16.80 7.84
C ALA A 195 6.21 16.44 6.39
N ARG A 196 5.02 16.85 5.92
CA ARG A 196 4.57 16.67 4.53
C ARG A 196 5.55 17.28 3.53
N ASP A 197 5.94 18.53 3.72
CA ASP A 197 6.75 19.27 2.73
C ASP A 197 8.17 18.72 2.64
N ALA A 198 8.80 18.42 3.78
CA ALA A 198 10.10 17.78 3.83
C ALA A 198 10.07 16.40 3.12
N VAL A 199 9.07 15.57 3.43
CA VAL A 199 8.88 14.25 2.80
C VAL A 199 8.61 14.38 1.30
N ALA A 200 7.75 15.31 0.89
CA ALA A 200 7.42 15.53 -0.52
C ALA A 200 8.66 15.88 -1.34
N VAL A 201 9.47 16.83 -0.84
CA VAL A 201 10.67 17.28 -1.52
C VAL A 201 11.74 16.20 -1.55
N LEU A 202 11.93 15.46 -0.45
CA LEU A 202 12.86 14.33 -0.39
C LEU A 202 12.53 13.28 -1.46
N ILE A 203 11.26 12.86 -1.55
CA ILE A 203 10.81 11.89 -2.55
C ILE A 203 10.96 12.46 -3.97
N ALA A 204 10.56 13.72 -4.20
CA ALA A 204 10.54 14.35 -5.51
C ALA A 204 11.95 14.61 -6.10
N ARG A 205 12.96 14.84 -5.25
CA ARG A 205 14.35 15.07 -5.68
C ARG A 205 15.07 13.78 -6.12
N GLY A 206 14.45 12.61 -5.97
CA GLY A 206 14.97 11.36 -6.52
C GLY A 206 15.02 11.41 -8.05
N CYS A 207 16.20 11.19 -8.65
CA CYS A 207 16.34 10.99 -10.09
C CYS A 207 15.51 9.75 -10.53
N PRO A 208 15.01 9.66 -11.78
CA PRO A 208 14.30 8.48 -12.27
C PRO A 208 15.03 7.14 -12.09
N VAL A 209 16.35 7.15 -11.90
CA VAL A 209 17.19 5.97 -11.61
C VAL A 209 17.48 5.80 -10.11
N CYS A 210 17.42 6.88 -9.31
CA CYS A 210 17.73 6.92 -7.89
C CYS A 210 16.50 7.44 -7.13
N ARG A 211 15.49 6.58 -6.94
CA ARG A 211 14.29 6.97 -6.19
C ARG A 211 14.62 7.04 -4.71
N HIS A 212 14.68 8.25 -4.14
CA HIS A 212 14.85 8.45 -2.68
C HIS A 212 13.64 7.97 -1.86
N GLY A 213 12.61 7.45 -2.52
CA GLY A 213 11.47 6.82 -1.86
C GLY A 213 11.86 5.60 -1.03
N ALA A 214 12.97 4.91 -1.34
CA ALA A 214 13.46 3.79 -0.54
C ALA A 214 13.99 4.24 0.83
N GLU A 215 14.82 5.29 0.85
CA GLU A 215 15.36 5.91 2.07
C GLU A 215 14.21 6.41 2.97
N MET A 216 13.23 7.10 2.39
CA MET A 216 12.08 7.56 3.17
C MET A 216 11.17 6.41 3.62
N ALA A 217 10.99 5.37 2.81
CA ALA A 217 10.27 4.17 3.23
C ALA A 217 10.96 3.47 4.41
N GLU A 218 12.30 3.53 4.50
CA GLU A 218 13.04 3.02 5.65
C GLU A 218 12.72 3.80 6.93
N ALA A 219 12.72 5.13 6.87
CA ALA A 219 12.34 5.99 7.99
C ALA A 219 10.88 5.76 8.41
N MET A 220 9.93 5.70 7.46
CA MET A 220 8.53 5.32 7.74
C MET A 220 8.42 3.92 8.36
N GLY A 221 9.23 2.97 7.88
CA GLY A 221 9.32 1.63 8.46
C GLY A 221 9.76 1.65 9.93
N TRP A 222 10.69 2.53 10.30
CA TRP A 222 11.06 2.76 11.70
C TRP A 222 9.91 3.33 12.52
N MET A 223 9.21 4.37 12.03
CA MET A 223 8.02 4.93 12.69
C MET A 223 7.00 3.83 12.99
N ILE A 224 6.71 2.96 12.03
CA ILE A 224 5.77 1.85 12.20
C ILE A 224 6.26 0.85 13.25
N ARG A 225 7.55 0.48 13.23
CA ARG A 225 8.16 -0.44 14.20
C ARG A 225 8.02 0.06 15.64
N VAL A 226 8.20 1.36 15.88
CA VAL A 226 8.07 1.95 17.21
C VAL A 226 6.62 2.23 17.62
N GLY A 227 5.68 2.13 16.66
CA GLY A 227 4.24 2.19 16.91
C GLY A 227 3.54 3.45 16.44
N GLU A 228 4.23 4.27 15.66
CA GLU A 228 3.79 5.57 15.18
C GLU A 228 3.15 5.46 13.78
N ALA A 229 2.35 4.41 13.58
CA ALA A 229 1.61 4.20 12.32
C ALA A 229 0.63 5.35 12.03
N PHE A 230 0.11 5.99 13.08
CA PHE A 230 -0.73 7.18 13.00
C PHE A 230 0.01 8.34 12.34
N ALA A 231 1.25 8.62 12.73
CA ALA A 231 2.04 9.70 12.15
C ALA A 231 2.33 9.46 10.66
N VAL A 232 2.60 8.21 10.26
CA VAL A 232 2.75 7.85 8.84
C VAL A 232 1.45 8.08 8.06
N ALA A 233 0.30 7.73 8.66
CA ALA A 233 -1.01 7.95 8.06
C ALA A 233 -1.35 9.44 7.89
N GLU A 234 -1.09 10.27 8.91
CA GLU A 234 -1.25 11.73 8.85
C GLU A 234 -0.40 12.35 7.73
N ILE A 235 0.88 11.99 7.64
CA ILE A 235 1.77 12.46 6.57
C ILE A 235 1.26 12.02 5.20
N ALA A 236 0.86 10.75 5.05
CA ALA A 236 0.33 10.23 3.79
C ALA A 236 -0.97 10.93 3.37
N ALA A 237 -1.88 11.18 4.32
CA ALA A 237 -3.12 11.92 4.08
C ALA A 237 -2.83 13.37 3.65
N ALA A 238 -1.94 14.06 4.38
CA ALA A 238 -1.53 15.42 4.06
C ALA A 238 -0.84 15.54 2.69
N LEU A 239 -0.06 14.53 2.29
CA LEU A 239 0.53 14.46 0.96
C LEU A 239 -0.54 14.30 -0.12
N VAL A 240 -1.53 13.43 0.08
CA VAL A 240 -2.65 13.26 -0.85
C VAL A 240 -3.44 14.56 -0.99
N ASP A 241 -3.75 15.24 0.12
CA ASP A 241 -4.48 16.52 0.13
C ASP A 241 -3.71 17.65 -0.56
N GLY A 242 -2.37 17.63 -0.42
CA GLY A 242 -1.46 18.55 -1.11
C GLY A 242 -1.27 18.25 -2.60
N GLY A 243 -1.96 17.26 -3.17
CA GLY A 243 -1.79 16.84 -4.58
C GLY A 243 -0.58 15.92 -4.84
N GLY A 244 0.12 15.48 -3.79
CA GLY A 244 1.29 14.60 -3.82
C GLY A 244 0.95 13.12 -4.06
N LEU A 245 -0.17 12.80 -4.69
CA LEU A 245 -0.62 11.42 -4.91
C LEU A 245 0.43 10.57 -5.65
N ALA A 246 1.13 11.15 -6.62
CA ALA A 246 2.20 10.45 -7.35
C ALA A 246 3.37 10.03 -6.45
N LEU A 247 3.68 10.84 -5.43
CA LEU A 247 4.76 10.62 -4.46
C LEU A 247 4.40 9.52 -3.46
N VAL A 248 3.21 9.59 -2.87
CA VAL A 248 2.71 8.55 -1.94
C VAL A 248 2.51 7.21 -2.66
N SER A 249 2.23 7.25 -3.96
CA SER A 249 2.10 6.06 -4.80
C SER A 249 3.44 5.57 -5.37
N ASP A 250 4.58 6.11 -4.95
CA ASP A 250 5.88 5.51 -5.26
C ASP A 250 5.99 4.14 -4.56
N PRO A 251 6.40 3.04 -5.22
CA PRO A 251 6.22 1.69 -4.68
C PRO A 251 6.83 1.45 -3.29
N PRO A 252 8.06 1.93 -2.96
CA PRO A 252 8.60 1.84 -1.60
C PRO A 252 7.74 2.57 -0.55
N ILE A 253 7.30 3.80 -0.85
CA ILE A 253 6.46 4.60 0.04
C ILE A 253 5.09 3.94 0.22
N ALA A 254 4.46 3.56 -0.89
CA ALA A 254 3.18 2.90 -0.88
C ALA A 254 3.24 1.55 -0.17
N ALA A 255 4.36 0.83 -0.24
CA ALA A 255 4.57 -0.37 0.54
C ALA A 255 4.64 -0.06 2.04
N ALA A 256 5.25 1.03 2.48
CA ALA A 256 5.24 1.43 3.89
C ALA A 256 3.85 1.89 4.36
N VAL A 257 3.12 2.63 3.54
CA VAL A 257 1.81 3.19 3.87
C VAL A 257 0.69 2.13 3.80
N LEU A 258 0.68 1.30 2.76
CA LEU A 258 -0.38 0.32 2.48
C LEU A 258 0.00 -1.14 2.76
N GLY A 259 1.30 -1.48 2.81
CA GLY A 259 1.78 -2.87 2.79
C GLY A 259 2.52 -3.33 4.06
N GLY A 260 2.42 -4.65 4.32
CA GLY A 260 3.57 -5.51 4.67
C GLY A 260 4.32 -5.34 6.01
N THR A 261 3.86 -4.54 6.96
CA THR A 261 4.42 -4.51 8.33
C THR A 261 3.65 -5.44 9.28
N PRO A 262 4.20 -5.85 10.45
CA PRO A 262 3.56 -6.85 11.32
C PRO A 262 2.12 -6.47 11.73
N PRO A 263 1.28 -7.48 12.03
CA PRO A 263 -0.18 -7.48 11.86
C PRO A 263 -1.02 -6.46 12.65
N ASP A 264 -0.43 -5.61 13.47
CA ASP A 264 -1.18 -4.87 14.50
C ASP A 264 -1.10 -3.34 14.36
N LYS A 265 -0.26 -2.81 13.44
CA LYS A 265 0.01 -1.37 13.32
C LYS A 265 0.18 -0.90 11.87
N PHE A 266 -0.89 -1.02 11.07
CA PHE A 266 -0.87 -0.61 9.68
C PHE A 266 -1.26 0.87 9.50
N PRO A 267 -0.44 1.70 8.84
CA PRO A 267 -0.86 3.07 8.50
C PRO A 267 -2.13 3.10 7.64
N CYS A 268 -2.37 2.08 6.81
CA CYS A 268 -3.63 1.98 6.07
C CYS A 268 -4.86 1.87 6.98
N VAL A 269 -4.76 1.16 8.11
CA VAL A 269 -5.86 1.07 9.08
C VAL A 269 -6.04 2.39 9.81
N GLU A 270 -4.95 3.10 10.15
CA GLU A 270 -5.04 4.44 10.73
C GLU A 270 -5.65 5.45 9.74
N LEU A 271 -5.34 5.37 8.45
CA LEU A 271 -6.02 6.15 7.41
C LEU A 271 -7.53 5.90 7.40
N ILE A 272 -7.97 4.65 7.57
CA ILE A 272 -9.40 4.35 7.72
C ILE A 272 -9.98 4.99 8.99
N ARG A 273 -9.28 4.92 10.13
CA ARG A 273 -9.73 5.54 11.38
C ARG A 273 -9.80 7.06 11.31
N LEU A 274 -8.93 7.68 10.52
CA LEU A 274 -8.97 9.10 10.16
C LEU A 274 -10.11 9.45 9.20
N GLY A 275 -10.90 8.48 8.75
CA GLY A 275 -11.97 8.67 7.77
C GLY A 275 -11.46 8.85 6.34
N ARG A 276 -10.18 8.56 6.08
CA ARG A 276 -9.48 8.80 4.81
C ARG A 276 -9.46 7.59 3.88
N VAL A 277 -10.63 6.96 3.71
CA VAL A 277 -10.82 5.84 2.78
C VAL A 277 -10.57 6.28 1.32
N ASP A 278 -10.88 7.54 1.02
CA ASP A 278 -10.61 8.20 -0.26
C ASP A 278 -9.11 8.16 -0.60
N ALA A 279 -8.24 8.51 0.36
CA ALA A 279 -6.80 8.52 0.16
C ALA A 279 -6.27 7.12 -0.15
N VAL A 280 -6.71 6.11 0.62
CA VAL A 280 -6.35 4.70 0.36
C VAL A 280 -6.81 4.28 -1.03
N ALA A 281 -8.05 4.59 -1.42
CA ALA A 281 -8.58 4.23 -2.72
C ALA A 281 -7.84 4.93 -3.88
N HIS A 282 -7.46 6.19 -3.70
CA HIS A 282 -6.64 6.94 -4.66
C HIS A 282 -5.26 6.32 -4.85
N ILE A 283 -4.57 5.96 -3.76
CA ILE A 283 -3.27 5.29 -3.83
C ILE A 283 -3.42 3.92 -4.48
N CYS A 284 -4.46 3.15 -4.12
CA CYS A 284 -4.73 1.85 -4.73
C CYS A 284 -4.94 1.97 -6.26
N GLY A 285 -5.71 2.96 -6.72
CA GLY A 285 -5.93 3.19 -8.14
C GLY A 285 -4.63 3.52 -8.91
N GLN A 286 -3.72 4.28 -8.29
CA GLN A 286 -2.42 4.60 -8.89
C GLN A 286 -1.46 3.40 -8.90
N LEU A 287 -1.42 2.62 -7.83
CA LEU A 287 -0.61 1.40 -7.79
C LEU A 287 -1.04 0.39 -8.83
N ALA A 288 -2.35 0.27 -9.08
CA ALA A 288 -2.86 -0.59 -10.12
C ALA A 288 -2.42 -0.12 -11.52
N TYR A 289 -2.42 1.19 -11.78
CA TYR A 289 -1.87 1.75 -13.02
C TYR A 289 -0.37 1.48 -13.18
N LYS A 290 0.38 1.46 -12.07
CA LYS A 290 1.80 1.10 -12.04
C LYS A 290 2.05 -0.42 -11.95
N GLU A 291 1.00 -1.25 -12.08
CA GLU A 291 1.05 -2.72 -11.98
C GLU A 291 1.71 -3.25 -10.70
N CYS A 292 1.63 -2.48 -9.60
CA CYS A 292 2.21 -2.81 -8.30
C CYS A 292 1.29 -3.73 -7.47
N TRP A 293 0.86 -4.84 -8.07
CA TRP A 293 -0.19 -5.72 -7.54
C TRP A 293 0.14 -6.33 -6.18
N GLY A 294 1.42 -6.64 -5.92
CA GLY A 294 1.84 -7.23 -4.64
C GLY A 294 1.52 -6.34 -3.42
N ILE A 295 1.64 -5.02 -3.56
CA ILE A 295 1.31 -4.05 -2.52
C ILE A 295 -0.21 -3.97 -2.33
N LEU A 296 -0.95 -3.94 -3.44
CA LEU A 296 -2.42 -3.90 -3.41
C LEU A 296 -3.01 -5.08 -2.68
N TYR A 297 -2.62 -6.30 -3.03
CA TYR A 297 -3.11 -7.50 -2.36
C TYR A 297 -2.79 -7.49 -0.86
N SER A 298 -1.59 -7.05 -0.49
CA SER A 298 -1.18 -6.92 0.90
C SER A 298 -2.03 -5.91 1.68
N CYS A 299 -2.45 -4.82 1.04
CA CYS A 299 -3.37 -3.84 1.62
C CYS A 299 -4.74 -4.46 1.92
N PHE A 300 -5.35 -5.13 0.92
CA PHE A 300 -6.65 -5.77 1.11
C PHE A 300 -6.61 -6.89 2.16
N GLU A 301 -5.54 -7.68 2.20
CA GLU A 301 -5.33 -8.67 3.25
C GLU A 301 -5.19 -8.03 4.64
N ALA A 302 -4.46 -6.92 4.77
CA ALA A 302 -4.32 -6.20 6.04
C ALA A 302 -5.66 -5.63 6.53
N LEU A 303 -6.45 -5.06 5.63
CA LEU A 303 -7.81 -4.59 5.94
C LEU A 303 -8.73 -5.73 6.37
N ALA A 304 -8.63 -6.90 5.73
CA ALA A 304 -9.40 -8.07 6.10
C ALA A 304 -9.00 -8.62 7.48
N ARG A 305 -7.70 -8.76 7.75
CA ARG A 305 -7.19 -9.24 9.05
C ARG A 305 -7.54 -8.32 10.21
N SER A 306 -7.60 -7.01 9.96
CA SER A 306 -7.99 -6.01 10.96
C SER A 306 -9.51 -5.89 11.17
N GLY A 307 -10.32 -6.70 10.47
CA GLY A 307 -11.79 -6.66 10.57
C GLY A 307 -12.44 -5.46 9.88
N ASN A 308 -11.68 -4.67 9.11
CA ASN A 308 -12.16 -3.48 8.41
C ASN A 308 -12.77 -3.83 7.04
N HIS A 309 -13.67 -4.81 7.01
CA HIS A 309 -14.34 -5.25 5.76
C HIS A 309 -15.14 -4.11 5.08
N GLY A 310 -15.68 -3.16 5.87
CA GLY A 310 -16.34 -1.97 5.36
C GLY A 310 -15.39 -1.03 4.59
N ALA A 311 -14.12 -0.96 4.99
CA ALA A 311 -13.11 -0.15 4.29
C ALA A 311 -12.76 -0.76 2.93
N SER A 312 -12.52 -2.08 2.87
CA SER A 312 -12.30 -2.79 1.60
C SER A 312 -13.49 -2.59 0.65
N SER A 313 -14.71 -2.60 1.19
CA SER A 313 -15.94 -2.37 0.44
C SER A 313 -16.00 -0.95 -0.15
N ALA A 314 -15.73 0.06 0.68
CA ALA A 314 -15.72 1.46 0.27
C ALA A 314 -14.60 1.75 -0.75
N ILE A 315 -13.42 1.13 -0.63
CA ILE A 315 -12.35 1.23 -1.62
C ILE A 315 -12.81 0.65 -2.97
N MET A 316 -13.43 -0.54 -2.97
CA MET A 316 -13.95 -1.16 -4.20
C MET A 316 -15.04 -0.31 -4.86
N GLN A 317 -15.97 0.25 -4.08
CA GLN A 317 -16.99 1.15 -4.59
C GLN A 317 -16.38 2.43 -5.17
N PHE A 318 -15.36 3.00 -4.53
CA PHE A 318 -14.65 4.17 -5.03
C PHE A 318 -13.98 3.90 -6.39
N LEU A 319 -13.27 2.77 -6.51
CA LEU A 319 -12.66 2.36 -7.77
C LEU A 319 -13.70 2.14 -8.87
N ALA A 320 -14.89 1.61 -8.51
CA ALA A 320 -15.99 1.42 -9.44
C ALA A 320 -16.57 2.75 -9.94
N ILE A 321 -16.74 3.74 -9.05
CA ILE A 321 -17.18 5.10 -9.42
C ILE A 321 -16.21 5.75 -10.41
N LYS A 322 -14.91 5.48 -10.29
CA LYS A 322 -13.88 5.93 -11.25
C LYS A 322 -13.87 5.15 -12.56
N GLN A 323 -14.84 4.26 -12.78
CA GLN A 323 -15.03 3.46 -13.98
C GLN A 323 -13.79 2.63 -14.36
N ARG A 324 -13.14 2.02 -13.36
CA ARG A 324 -11.99 1.13 -13.55
C ARG A 324 -12.31 -0.34 -13.23
N PRO A 325 -13.24 -0.97 -13.96
CA PRO A 325 -13.60 -2.36 -13.70
C PRO A 325 -12.47 -3.34 -14.01
N ASP A 326 -11.54 -2.96 -14.90
CA ASP A 326 -10.31 -3.68 -15.22
C ASP A 326 -9.43 -3.87 -13.98
N ILE A 327 -9.24 -2.80 -13.20
CA ILE A 327 -8.47 -2.85 -11.95
C ILE A 327 -9.17 -3.73 -10.93
N ILE A 328 -10.47 -3.55 -10.75
CA ILE A 328 -11.25 -4.30 -9.75
C ILE A 328 -11.21 -5.80 -10.08
N ALA A 329 -11.40 -6.16 -11.35
CA ALA A 329 -11.31 -7.52 -11.82
C ALA A 329 -9.93 -8.14 -11.57
N THR A 330 -8.86 -7.38 -11.83
CA THR A 330 -7.49 -7.83 -11.56
C THR A 330 -7.24 -8.02 -10.07
N ILE A 331 -7.75 -7.11 -9.22
CA ILE A 331 -7.62 -7.23 -7.76
C ILE A 331 -8.32 -8.50 -7.29
N VAL A 332 -9.58 -8.72 -7.69
CA VAL A 332 -10.36 -9.89 -7.27
C VAL A 332 -9.73 -11.19 -7.75
N ALA A 333 -9.27 -11.27 -8.99
CA ALA A 333 -8.57 -12.45 -9.51
C ALA A 333 -7.27 -12.74 -8.74
N GLY A 334 -6.46 -11.72 -8.45
CA GLY A 334 -5.23 -11.94 -7.68
C GLY A 334 -5.45 -12.28 -6.21
N LEU A 335 -6.58 -11.88 -5.62
CA LEU A 335 -6.99 -12.38 -4.31
C LEU A 335 -7.33 -13.87 -4.36
N VAL A 336 -7.98 -14.33 -5.44
CA VAL A 336 -8.24 -15.75 -5.67
C VAL A 336 -6.95 -16.54 -5.86
N ASP A 337 -5.97 -16.02 -6.60
CA ASP A 337 -4.64 -16.64 -6.74
C ASP A 337 -3.90 -16.83 -5.40
N ARG A 338 -4.26 -16.01 -4.41
CA ARG A 338 -3.72 -16.05 -3.04
C ARG A 338 -4.60 -16.84 -2.06
N ASP A 339 -5.55 -17.62 -2.58
CA ASP A 339 -6.51 -18.42 -1.79
C ASP A 339 -7.38 -17.58 -0.84
N GLN A 340 -7.63 -16.31 -1.19
CA GLN A 340 -8.47 -15.38 -0.42
C GLN A 340 -9.89 -15.29 -1.01
N ILE A 341 -10.52 -16.42 -1.32
CA ILE A 341 -11.84 -16.47 -1.98
C ILE A 341 -12.91 -15.75 -1.14
N GLY A 342 -12.86 -15.86 0.19
CA GLY A 342 -13.80 -15.15 1.07
C GLY A 342 -13.69 -13.63 0.96
N LEU A 343 -12.47 -13.09 0.85
CA LEU A 343 -12.25 -11.66 0.66
C LEU A 343 -12.64 -11.20 -0.75
N ALA A 344 -12.37 -12.03 -1.76
CA ALA A 344 -12.83 -11.81 -3.13
C ALA A 344 -14.37 -11.74 -3.20
N ALA A 345 -15.08 -12.66 -2.52
CA ALA A 345 -16.54 -12.64 -2.40
C ALA A 345 -17.05 -11.37 -1.70
N ALA A 346 -16.40 -10.95 -0.60
CA ALA A 346 -16.75 -9.71 0.10
C ALA A 346 -16.56 -8.47 -0.79
N CYS A 347 -15.50 -8.44 -1.60
CA CYS A 347 -15.29 -7.37 -2.57
C CYS A 347 -16.40 -7.34 -3.64
N MET A 348 -16.84 -8.51 -4.12
CA MET A 348 -17.98 -8.60 -5.03
C MET A 348 -19.28 -8.14 -4.37
N ALA A 349 -19.56 -8.55 -3.13
CA ALA A 349 -20.71 -8.08 -2.35
C ALA A 349 -20.74 -6.56 -2.26
N ALA A 350 -19.59 -5.92 -1.99
CA ALA A 350 -19.47 -4.48 -1.90
C ALA A 350 -19.84 -3.75 -3.19
N LEU A 351 -19.48 -4.30 -4.36
CA LEU A 351 -19.87 -3.74 -5.65
C LEU A 351 -21.39 -3.84 -5.86
N LEU A 352 -22.00 -4.96 -5.46
CA LEU A 352 -23.43 -5.17 -5.56
C LEU A 352 -24.20 -4.23 -4.61
N ASP A 353 -23.75 -4.09 -3.35
CA ASP A 353 -24.33 -3.14 -2.38
C ASP A 353 -24.24 -1.70 -2.87
N GLY A 354 -23.12 -1.34 -3.51
CA GLY A 354 -22.90 -0.05 -4.15
C GLY A 354 -23.71 0.18 -5.43
N GLN A 355 -24.63 -0.73 -5.79
CA GLN A 355 -25.43 -0.71 -7.01
C GLN A 355 -24.58 -0.63 -8.28
N GLN A 356 -23.45 -1.35 -8.30
CA GLN A 356 -22.55 -1.46 -9.46
C GLN A 356 -22.55 -2.87 -10.08
N PRO A 357 -23.72 -3.42 -10.51
CA PRO A 357 -23.81 -4.77 -11.06
C PRO A 357 -23.01 -4.94 -12.36
N TRP A 358 -22.72 -3.85 -13.08
CA TRP A 358 -21.86 -3.85 -14.27
C TRP A 358 -20.38 -4.12 -13.92
N ALA A 359 -19.91 -3.63 -12.77
CA ALA A 359 -18.55 -3.89 -12.30
C ALA A 359 -18.43 -5.36 -11.86
N ALA A 360 -19.41 -5.87 -11.11
CA ALA A 360 -19.49 -7.28 -10.74
C ALA A 360 -19.51 -8.21 -11.98
N ALA A 361 -20.33 -7.89 -12.99
CA ALA A 361 -20.33 -8.59 -14.27
C ALA A 361 -18.94 -8.61 -14.92
N THR A 362 -18.25 -7.47 -14.94
CA THR A 362 -16.89 -7.40 -15.54
C THR A 362 -15.88 -8.24 -14.78
N VAL A 363 -15.97 -8.26 -13.46
CA VAL A 363 -15.12 -9.11 -12.60
C VAL A 363 -15.36 -10.58 -12.91
N GLU A 364 -16.61 -11.02 -12.99
CA GLU A 364 -16.96 -12.41 -13.29
C GLU A 364 -16.44 -12.84 -14.67
N ALA A 365 -16.67 -12.02 -15.71
CA ALA A 365 -16.16 -12.28 -17.07
C ALA A 365 -14.63 -12.42 -17.07
N TYR A 366 -13.94 -11.49 -16.39
CA TYR A 366 -12.48 -11.52 -16.29
C TYR A 366 -11.99 -12.76 -15.56
N MET A 367 -12.56 -13.09 -14.40
CA MET A 367 -12.19 -14.28 -13.63
C MET A 367 -12.31 -15.55 -14.45
N VAL A 368 -13.39 -15.70 -15.23
CA VAL A 368 -13.57 -16.84 -16.13
C VAL A 368 -12.50 -16.86 -17.21
N SER A 369 -12.23 -15.71 -17.84
CA SER A 369 -11.21 -15.59 -18.90
C SER A 369 -9.79 -15.89 -18.41
N SER A 370 -9.51 -15.61 -17.14
CA SER A 370 -8.23 -15.90 -16.47
C SER A 370 -8.13 -17.32 -15.90
N GLY A 371 -9.18 -18.16 -16.08
CA GLY A 371 -9.16 -19.56 -15.67
C GLY A 371 -9.70 -19.84 -14.26
N HIS A 372 -10.27 -18.84 -13.58
CA HIS A 372 -10.80 -18.97 -12.21
C HIS A 372 -12.30 -19.30 -12.15
N VAL A 373 -12.82 -20.07 -13.11
CA VAL A 373 -14.26 -20.42 -13.22
C VAL A 373 -14.82 -21.01 -11.93
N ARG A 374 -14.07 -21.93 -11.29
CA ARG A 374 -14.50 -22.58 -10.05
C ARG A 374 -14.56 -21.61 -8.87
N ALA A 375 -13.64 -20.66 -8.79
CA ALA A 375 -13.68 -19.62 -7.76
C ALA A 375 -14.86 -18.67 -7.99
N ALA A 376 -15.10 -18.25 -9.24
CA ALA A 376 -16.26 -17.42 -9.59
C ALA A 376 -17.59 -18.09 -9.19
N ALA A 377 -17.76 -19.38 -9.53
CA ALA A 377 -18.93 -20.15 -9.13
C ALA A 377 -19.07 -20.29 -7.60
N THR A 378 -17.97 -20.51 -6.89
CA THR A 378 -17.96 -20.60 -5.43
C THR A 378 -18.37 -19.27 -4.79
N MET A 379 -17.87 -18.15 -5.32
CA MET A 379 -18.23 -16.81 -4.86
C MET A 379 -19.71 -16.50 -5.14
N GLU A 380 -20.21 -16.80 -6.34
CA GLU A 380 -21.63 -16.63 -6.67
C GLU A 380 -22.54 -17.44 -5.75
N ALA A 381 -22.18 -18.69 -5.45
CA ALA A 381 -22.95 -19.52 -4.54
C ALA A 381 -23.00 -18.90 -3.14
N ALA A 382 -21.86 -18.43 -2.62
CA ALA A 382 -21.78 -17.76 -1.32
C ALA A 382 -22.59 -16.46 -1.28
N LEU A 383 -22.57 -15.67 -2.35
CA LEU A 383 -23.34 -14.42 -2.46
C LEU A 383 -24.85 -14.68 -2.55
N SER A 384 -25.26 -15.70 -3.31
CA SER A 384 -26.66 -16.13 -3.40
C SER A 384 -27.17 -16.64 -2.06
N ASP A 385 -26.38 -17.50 -1.38
CA ASP A 385 -26.69 -17.97 -0.02
C ASP A 385 -26.78 -16.80 0.99
N ALA A 386 -26.06 -15.69 0.75
CA ALA A 386 -26.14 -14.44 1.53
C ALA A 386 -27.27 -13.48 1.12
N GLY A 387 -28.10 -13.84 0.13
CA GLY A 387 -29.27 -13.06 -0.28
C GLY A 387 -29.06 -12.07 -1.43
N TYR A 388 -27.92 -12.09 -2.11
CA TYR A 388 -27.61 -11.18 -3.23
C TYR A 388 -28.22 -11.61 -4.58
N GLU A 389 -29.12 -12.59 -4.60
CA GLU A 389 -29.73 -13.16 -5.81
C GLU A 389 -30.25 -12.12 -6.81
N PRO A 390 -31.02 -11.09 -6.41
CA PRO A 390 -31.56 -10.12 -7.37
C PRO A 390 -30.47 -9.28 -8.06
N LEU A 391 -29.36 -9.01 -7.37
CA LEU A 391 -28.23 -8.23 -7.89
C LEU A 391 -27.31 -9.10 -8.76
N LEU A 392 -27.12 -10.36 -8.39
CA LEU A 392 -26.45 -11.36 -9.24
C LEU A 392 -27.21 -11.59 -10.55
N LEU A 393 -28.55 -11.61 -10.49
CA LEU A 393 -29.39 -11.68 -11.68
C LEU A 393 -29.18 -10.47 -12.62
N GLN A 394 -29.02 -9.27 -12.07
CA GLN A 394 -28.67 -8.08 -12.86
C GLN A 394 -27.27 -8.19 -13.48
N ALA A 395 -26.28 -8.68 -12.73
CA ALA A 395 -24.93 -8.92 -13.24
C ALA A 395 -24.93 -9.95 -14.38
N SER A 396 -25.62 -11.08 -14.21
CA SER A 396 -25.84 -12.11 -15.24
C SER A 396 -26.52 -11.54 -16.50
N MET A 397 -27.53 -10.68 -16.32
CA MET A 397 -28.16 -9.97 -17.45
C MET A 397 -27.13 -9.14 -18.22
N LEU A 398 -26.30 -8.37 -17.51
CA LEU A 398 -25.32 -7.48 -18.11
C LEU A 398 -24.23 -8.25 -18.83
N LEU A 399 -23.77 -9.38 -18.28
CA LEU A 399 -22.86 -10.31 -18.96
C LEU A 399 -23.42 -10.79 -20.30
N ILE A 400 -24.65 -11.32 -20.29
CA ILE A 400 -25.27 -11.85 -21.51
C ILE A 400 -25.49 -10.75 -22.54
N ARG A 401 -25.95 -9.57 -22.13
CA ARG A 401 -26.14 -8.42 -23.04
C ARG A 401 -24.82 -7.83 -23.54
N GLY A 402 -23.76 -7.91 -22.74
CA GLY A 402 -22.40 -7.50 -23.10
C GLY A 402 -21.68 -8.49 -24.03
N GLY A 403 -22.28 -9.63 -24.35
CA GLY A 403 -21.68 -10.65 -25.23
C GLY A 403 -20.84 -11.69 -24.50
N HIS A 404 -20.76 -11.63 -23.16
CA HIS A 404 -20.02 -12.56 -22.30
C HIS A 404 -20.85 -13.79 -21.91
N THR A 405 -21.65 -14.29 -22.86
CA THR A 405 -22.54 -15.43 -22.65
C THR A 405 -21.77 -16.74 -22.42
N GLN A 406 -20.53 -16.83 -22.91
CA GLN A 406 -19.70 -18.02 -22.71
C GLN A 406 -19.17 -18.11 -21.27
N GLU A 407 -18.87 -16.95 -20.69
CA GLU A 407 -18.37 -16.77 -19.34
C GLU A 407 -19.46 -17.08 -18.33
N TRP A 408 -20.64 -16.46 -18.50
CA TRP A 408 -21.83 -16.80 -17.72
C TRP A 408 -22.14 -18.31 -17.78
N ALA A 409 -22.11 -18.89 -18.98
CA ALA A 409 -22.38 -20.32 -19.15
C ALA A 409 -21.33 -21.21 -18.46
N ALA A 410 -20.06 -20.77 -18.38
CA ALA A 410 -19.02 -21.51 -17.67
C ALA A 410 -19.26 -21.51 -16.16
N VAL A 411 -19.67 -20.37 -15.58
CA VAL A 411 -20.01 -20.29 -14.15
C VAL A 411 -21.26 -21.11 -13.84
N ALA A 412 -22.31 -20.97 -14.64
CA ALA A 412 -23.54 -21.77 -14.49
C ALA A 412 -23.27 -23.28 -14.57
N GLN A 413 -22.40 -23.72 -15.48
CA GLN A 413 -21.98 -25.12 -15.59
C GLN A 413 -21.32 -25.62 -14.31
N GLU A 414 -20.43 -24.82 -13.73
CA GLU A 414 -19.70 -25.21 -12.51
C GLU A 414 -20.61 -25.22 -11.27
N LEU A 415 -21.61 -24.32 -11.21
CA LEU A 415 -22.68 -24.36 -10.22
C LEU A 415 -23.52 -25.66 -10.34
N LEU A 416 -23.88 -26.07 -11.56
CA LEU A 416 -24.59 -27.33 -11.80
C LEU A 416 -23.77 -28.54 -11.35
N ARG A 417 -22.46 -28.60 -11.67
CA ARG A 417 -21.56 -29.66 -11.21
C ARG A 417 -21.43 -29.72 -9.69
N SER A 418 -21.54 -28.57 -9.04
CA SER A 418 -21.54 -28.44 -7.58
C SER A 418 -22.91 -28.78 -6.95
N GLY A 419 -23.89 -29.21 -7.74
CA GLY A 419 -25.23 -29.59 -7.28
C GLY A 419 -26.18 -28.42 -7.03
N ARG A 420 -25.83 -27.19 -7.45
CA ARG A 420 -26.64 -25.98 -7.23
C ARG A 420 -27.68 -25.79 -8.34
N PHE A 421 -28.47 -26.83 -8.64
CA PHE A 421 -29.46 -26.84 -9.73
C PHE A 421 -30.54 -25.78 -9.57
N ALA A 422 -31.16 -25.70 -8.39
CA ALA A 422 -32.21 -24.74 -8.09
C ALA A 422 -31.76 -23.28 -8.30
N MET A 423 -30.55 -22.94 -7.87
CA MET A 423 -29.97 -21.61 -8.04
C MET A 423 -29.82 -21.22 -9.52
N VAL A 424 -29.30 -22.13 -10.35
CA VAL A 424 -29.16 -21.88 -11.78
C VAL A 424 -30.53 -21.79 -12.47
N ALA A 425 -31.48 -22.64 -12.08
CA ALA A 425 -32.85 -22.60 -12.61
C ALA A 425 -33.58 -21.30 -12.22
N ASP A 426 -33.42 -20.84 -10.97
CA ASP A 426 -33.93 -19.56 -10.49
C ASP A 426 -33.39 -18.40 -11.31
N ARG A 427 -32.07 -18.38 -11.54
CA ARG A 427 -31.43 -17.33 -12.33
C ARG A 427 -31.88 -17.36 -13.78
N VAL A 428 -32.00 -18.54 -14.40
CA VAL A 428 -32.53 -18.70 -15.75
C VAL A 428 -33.99 -18.21 -15.84
N ALA A 429 -34.83 -18.51 -14.85
CA ALA A 429 -36.19 -17.99 -14.82
C ALA A 429 -36.23 -16.47 -14.70
N GLY A 430 -35.42 -15.90 -13.82
CA GLY A 430 -35.28 -14.45 -13.67
C GLY A 430 -34.82 -13.78 -14.97
N LEU A 431 -33.82 -14.36 -15.65
CA LEU A 431 -33.32 -13.86 -16.93
C LEU A 431 -34.42 -13.91 -18.00
N ALA A 432 -35.19 -15.00 -18.07
CA ALA A 432 -36.30 -15.12 -19.01
C ALA A 432 -37.34 -14.00 -18.81
N SER A 433 -37.58 -13.59 -17.57
CA SER A 433 -38.48 -12.48 -17.25
C SER A 433 -37.91 -11.09 -17.60
N ILE A 434 -36.59 -10.89 -17.46
CA ILE A 434 -35.97 -9.55 -17.60
C ILE A 434 -35.49 -9.28 -19.02
N ILE A 435 -34.77 -10.23 -19.62
CA ILE A 435 -34.21 -10.10 -20.98
C ILE A 435 -35.00 -10.88 -22.03
N GLY A 436 -36.06 -11.57 -21.62
CA GLY A 436 -36.94 -12.34 -22.50
C GLY A 436 -36.44 -13.76 -22.76
N PRO A 437 -37.34 -14.65 -23.23
CA PRO A 437 -37.04 -16.07 -23.43
C PRO A 437 -36.03 -16.31 -24.56
N VAL A 438 -35.94 -15.44 -25.57
CA VAL A 438 -35.04 -15.61 -26.72
C VAL A 438 -33.56 -15.44 -26.35
N LEU A 439 -33.21 -14.37 -25.64
CA LEU A 439 -31.83 -14.14 -25.19
C LEU A 439 -31.43 -15.17 -24.13
N THR A 440 -32.34 -15.48 -23.21
CA THR A 440 -32.12 -16.49 -22.17
C THR A 440 -31.92 -17.88 -22.76
N ALA A 441 -32.74 -18.28 -23.74
CA ALA A 441 -32.57 -19.54 -24.46
C ALA A 441 -31.24 -19.57 -25.23
N SER A 442 -30.79 -18.43 -25.79
CA SER A 442 -29.49 -18.36 -26.44
C SER A 442 -28.34 -18.61 -25.46
N ALA A 443 -28.43 -18.08 -24.23
CA ALA A 443 -27.46 -18.36 -23.16
C ALA A 443 -27.51 -19.82 -22.69
N LEU A 444 -28.71 -20.36 -22.48
CA LEU A 444 -28.92 -21.78 -22.16
C LEU A 444 -28.37 -22.71 -23.24
N ALA A 445 -28.48 -22.35 -24.51
CA ALA A 445 -27.91 -23.11 -25.63
C ALA A 445 -26.36 -23.07 -25.65
N VAL A 446 -25.74 -22.03 -25.09
CA VAL A 446 -24.28 -22.00 -24.91
C VAL A 446 -23.89 -22.95 -23.79
N LEU A 447 -24.57 -22.89 -22.64
CA LEU A 447 -24.38 -23.82 -21.52
C LEU A 447 -24.51 -25.29 -21.95
N ALA A 448 -25.60 -25.63 -22.66
CA ALA A 448 -25.84 -26.99 -23.16
C ALA A 448 -24.79 -27.49 -24.16
N ARG A 449 -24.10 -26.59 -24.88
CA ARG A 449 -23.01 -26.99 -25.78
C ARG A 449 -21.71 -27.30 -25.04
N ARG A 450 -21.54 -26.79 -23.81
CA ARG A 450 -20.35 -27.04 -22.97
C ARG A 450 -20.44 -28.35 -22.18
N ASP A 451 -21.63 -28.75 -21.76
CA ASP A 451 -21.83 -29.89 -20.85
C ASP A 451 -22.73 -30.99 -21.41
N THR A 452 -22.98 -30.97 -22.72
CA THR A 452 -24.07 -31.69 -23.41
C THR A 452 -25.46 -31.19 -23.03
N SER A 453 -26.48 -31.63 -23.78
CA SER A 453 -27.88 -31.20 -23.63
C SER A 453 -28.51 -31.57 -22.28
N GLU A 454 -27.76 -32.25 -21.40
CA GLU A 454 -28.10 -32.57 -20.02
C GLU A 454 -28.29 -31.34 -19.13
N ALA A 455 -27.42 -30.32 -19.23
CA ALA A 455 -27.58 -29.10 -18.44
C ALA A 455 -28.92 -28.39 -18.72
N ALA A 456 -29.33 -28.32 -19.99
CA ALA A 456 -30.62 -27.76 -20.37
C ALA A 456 -31.79 -28.64 -19.90
N ALA A 457 -31.65 -29.96 -19.94
CA ALA A 457 -32.67 -30.88 -19.44
C ALA A 457 -32.88 -30.73 -17.93
N LEU A 458 -31.80 -30.70 -17.15
CA LEU A 458 -31.84 -30.52 -15.70
C LEU A 458 -32.48 -29.19 -15.31
N ILE A 459 -32.12 -28.10 -15.98
CA ILE A 459 -32.72 -26.78 -15.72
C ILE A 459 -34.22 -26.80 -16.03
N LEU A 460 -34.65 -27.37 -17.16
CA LEU A 460 -36.08 -27.44 -17.50
C LEU A 460 -36.87 -28.31 -16.50
N LEU A 461 -36.29 -29.42 -16.03
CA LEU A 461 -36.89 -30.26 -14.99
C LEU A 461 -37.04 -29.48 -13.68
N GLU A 462 -36.00 -28.78 -13.25
CA GLU A 462 -36.01 -28.01 -12.01
C GLU A 462 -37.04 -26.87 -12.06
N LEU A 463 -37.15 -26.19 -13.21
CA LEU A 463 -38.20 -25.20 -13.44
C LEU A 463 -39.59 -25.80 -13.33
N CYS A 464 -39.82 -26.99 -13.89
CA CYS A 464 -41.11 -27.67 -13.76
C CYS A 464 -41.38 -28.10 -12.32
N ALA A 465 -40.39 -28.67 -11.63
CA ALA A 465 -40.50 -29.06 -10.23
C ALA A 465 -40.82 -27.86 -9.32
N SER A 466 -40.32 -26.67 -9.69
CA SER A 466 -40.60 -25.40 -9.00
C SER A 466 -41.94 -24.75 -9.41
N GLY A 467 -42.79 -25.38 -10.23
CA GLY A 467 -44.06 -24.82 -10.68
C GLY A 467 -43.94 -23.69 -11.71
N ARG A 468 -42.80 -23.61 -12.43
CA ARG A 468 -42.52 -22.60 -13.46
C ARG A 468 -42.58 -23.19 -14.87
N GLU A 469 -43.58 -24.04 -15.14
CA GLU A 469 -43.67 -24.76 -16.42
C GLU A 469 -43.93 -23.81 -17.60
N ALA A 470 -44.54 -22.64 -17.36
CA ALA A 470 -44.70 -21.61 -18.39
C ALA A 470 -43.34 -21.09 -18.89
N VAL A 471 -42.43 -20.78 -17.97
CA VAL A 471 -41.07 -20.32 -18.31
C VAL A 471 -40.29 -21.44 -19.01
N ALA A 472 -40.39 -22.67 -18.49
CA ALA A 472 -39.76 -23.84 -19.11
C ALA A 472 -40.27 -24.08 -20.55
N ALA A 473 -41.58 -23.94 -20.78
CA ALA A 473 -42.19 -24.05 -22.10
C ALA A 473 -41.69 -22.95 -23.06
N ASP A 474 -41.70 -21.70 -22.62
CA ASP A 474 -41.26 -20.57 -23.42
C ASP A 474 -39.76 -20.67 -23.78
N LEU A 475 -38.92 -21.14 -22.85
CA LEU A 475 -37.50 -21.39 -23.11
C LEU A 475 -37.30 -22.54 -24.11
N LEU A 476 -38.00 -23.66 -23.95
CA LEU A 476 -37.93 -24.78 -24.89
C LEU A 476 -38.39 -24.38 -26.29
N ALA A 477 -39.45 -23.58 -26.39
CA ALA A 477 -39.92 -23.05 -27.66
C ALA A 477 -38.93 -22.07 -28.30
N ALA A 478 -38.32 -21.18 -27.51
CA ALA A 478 -37.28 -20.27 -27.97
C ALA A 478 -36.03 -21.02 -28.47
N LEU A 479 -35.60 -22.07 -27.76
CA LEU A 479 -34.52 -22.96 -28.22
C LEU A 479 -34.87 -23.61 -29.56
N ALA A 480 -36.10 -24.10 -29.73
CA ALA A 480 -36.55 -24.75 -30.95
C ALA A 480 -36.69 -23.79 -32.14
N ASN A 481 -37.05 -22.54 -31.89
CA ASN A 481 -37.19 -21.51 -32.92
C ASN A 481 -35.83 -20.98 -33.40
N GLY A 482 -34.79 -21.03 -32.55
CA GLY A 482 -33.44 -20.62 -32.90
C GLY A 482 -32.70 -21.65 -33.77
N ARG A 483 -32.23 -21.25 -34.96
CA ARG A 483 -31.49 -22.16 -35.87
C ARG A 483 -30.26 -22.81 -35.23
N ARG A 484 -29.52 -22.05 -34.42
CA ARG A 484 -28.28 -22.53 -33.75
C ARG A 484 -28.55 -23.31 -32.46
N SER A 485 -29.77 -23.23 -31.92
CA SER A 485 -30.17 -23.86 -30.65
C SER A 485 -31.15 -25.02 -30.83
N MET A 486 -31.73 -25.20 -32.02
CA MET A 486 -32.66 -26.31 -32.30
C MET A 486 -32.08 -27.70 -31.98
N PRO A 487 -30.80 -28.01 -32.27
CA PRO A 487 -30.22 -29.29 -31.85
C PRO A 487 -30.31 -29.50 -30.33
N VAL A 488 -30.10 -28.45 -29.53
CA VAL A 488 -30.25 -28.49 -28.07
C VAL A 488 -31.69 -28.81 -27.68
N ALA A 489 -32.69 -28.12 -28.25
CA ALA A 489 -34.10 -28.41 -27.96
C ALA A 489 -34.47 -29.87 -28.26
N ARG A 490 -34.03 -30.40 -29.40
CA ARG A 490 -34.22 -31.80 -29.80
C ARG A 490 -33.57 -32.74 -28.79
N ASP A 491 -32.30 -32.53 -28.49
CA ASP A 491 -31.51 -33.45 -27.66
C ASP A 491 -31.98 -33.42 -26.21
N THR A 492 -32.36 -32.26 -25.69
CA THR A 492 -33.00 -32.11 -24.38
C THR A 492 -34.31 -32.90 -24.31
N VAL A 493 -35.20 -32.79 -25.30
CA VAL A 493 -36.45 -33.57 -25.33
C VAL A 493 -36.19 -35.07 -25.39
N ILE A 494 -35.26 -35.52 -26.23
CA ILE A 494 -34.87 -36.94 -26.32
C ILE A 494 -34.33 -37.43 -24.97
N LEU A 495 -33.45 -36.65 -24.33
CA LEU A 495 -32.85 -37.02 -23.06
C LEU A 495 -33.89 -37.14 -21.95
N LEU A 496 -34.79 -36.17 -21.83
CA LEU A 496 -35.89 -36.19 -20.86
C LEU A 496 -36.79 -37.42 -21.03
N VAL A 497 -37.18 -37.74 -22.26
CA VAL A 497 -37.98 -38.94 -22.54
C VAL A 497 -37.22 -40.21 -22.18
N ARG A 498 -35.93 -40.31 -22.53
CA ARG A 498 -35.07 -41.46 -22.20
C ARG A 498 -34.87 -41.66 -20.70
N GLN A 499 -34.85 -40.56 -19.93
CA GLN A 499 -34.75 -40.58 -18.47
C GLN A 499 -36.09 -40.81 -17.76
N GLY A 500 -37.18 -41.06 -18.50
CA GLY A 500 -38.49 -41.38 -17.93
C GLY A 500 -39.39 -40.16 -17.65
N HIS A 501 -39.01 -38.97 -18.11
CA HIS A 501 -39.78 -37.73 -17.93
C HIS A 501 -40.69 -37.40 -19.12
N ALA A 502 -41.27 -38.42 -19.75
CA ALA A 502 -42.14 -38.26 -20.92
C ALA A 502 -43.39 -37.42 -20.60
N ASP A 503 -43.95 -37.56 -19.40
CA ASP A 503 -45.14 -36.80 -18.96
C ASP A 503 -44.83 -35.30 -18.84
N THR A 504 -43.68 -34.94 -18.28
CA THR A 504 -43.21 -33.56 -18.19
C THR A 504 -43.01 -32.95 -19.58
N VAL A 505 -42.39 -33.70 -20.49
CA VAL A 505 -42.22 -33.28 -21.89
C VAL A 505 -43.57 -33.06 -22.58
N ALA A 506 -44.52 -33.98 -22.39
CA ALA A 506 -45.86 -33.84 -22.95
C ALA A 506 -46.57 -32.58 -22.43
N ALA A 507 -46.51 -32.33 -21.11
CA ALA A 507 -47.06 -31.13 -20.49
C ALA A 507 -46.44 -29.85 -21.04
N LEU A 508 -45.11 -29.81 -21.20
CA LEU A 508 -44.41 -28.67 -21.80
C LEU A 508 -44.83 -28.44 -23.26
N LEU A 509 -44.89 -29.48 -24.09
CA LEU A 509 -45.29 -29.36 -25.50
C LEU A 509 -46.75 -28.90 -25.67
N VAL A 510 -47.65 -29.40 -24.83
CA VAL A 510 -49.04 -28.91 -24.77
C VAL A 510 -49.04 -27.42 -24.44
N ARG A 511 -48.25 -27.01 -23.45
CA ARG A 511 -48.19 -25.62 -23.01
C ARG A 511 -47.62 -24.68 -24.08
N ILE A 512 -46.58 -25.09 -24.78
CA ILE A 512 -46.04 -24.37 -25.95
C ILE A 512 -47.14 -24.16 -27.00
N THR A 513 -47.95 -25.19 -27.25
CA THR A 513 -49.06 -25.12 -28.21
C THR A 513 -50.14 -24.15 -27.73
N THR A 514 -50.52 -24.19 -26.45
CA THR A 514 -51.52 -23.28 -25.87
C THR A 514 -51.04 -21.83 -25.82
N ASN A 515 -49.71 -21.61 -25.74
CA ASN A 515 -49.08 -20.28 -25.81
C ASN A 515 -48.97 -19.75 -27.26
N GLY A 516 -49.56 -20.43 -28.24
CA GLY A 516 -49.57 -20.00 -29.65
C GLY A 516 -48.27 -20.28 -30.40
N GLN A 517 -47.37 -21.09 -29.85
CA GLN A 517 -46.07 -21.41 -30.44
C GLN A 517 -46.04 -22.79 -31.10
N ALA A 518 -47.13 -23.17 -31.77
CA ALA A 518 -47.30 -24.50 -32.40
C ALA A 518 -46.16 -24.85 -33.39
N ASP A 519 -45.60 -23.85 -34.08
CA ASP A 519 -44.46 -24.03 -34.98
C ASP A 519 -43.21 -24.61 -34.26
N ALA A 520 -42.98 -24.23 -33.01
CA ALA A 520 -41.88 -24.76 -32.22
C ALA A 520 -42.07 -26.25 -31.94
N VAL A 521 -43.29 -26.68 -31.62
CA VAL A 521 -43.65 -28.09 -31.41
C VAL A 521 -43.47 -28.90 -32.68
N LEU A 522 -43.89 -28.36 -33.83
CA LEU A 522 -43.69 -29.00 -35.13
C LEU A 522 -42.20 -29.20 -35.44
N ARG A 523 -41.36 -28.19 -35.18
CA ARG A 523 -39.91 -28.28 -35.37
C ARG A 523 -39.26 -29.31 -34.45
N ILE A 524 -39.62 -29.32 -33.16
CA ILE A 524 -39.14 -30.32 -32.20
C ILE A 524 -39.50 -31.73 -32.70
N ASN A 525 -40.77 -31.97 -33.05
CA ASN A 525 -41.25 -33.28 -33.49
C ASN A 525 -40.55 -33.75 -34.77
N GLN A 526 -40.38 -32.87 -35.77
CA GLN A 526 -39.64 -33.17 -36.99
C GLN A 526 -38.18 -33.51 -36.70
N ALA A 527 -37.50 -32.74 -35.84
CA ALA A 527 -36.11 -32.96 -35.49
C ALA A 527 -35.90 -34.26 -34.70
N VAL A 528 -36.79 -34.58 -33.76
CA VAL A 528 -36.76 -35.84 -32.99
C VAL A 528 -36.99 -37.04 -33.91
N ARG A 529 -37.97 -36.97 -34.82
CA ARG A 529 -38.21 -38.03 -35.82
C ARG A 529 -37.01 -38.22 -36.76
N ALA A 530 -36.37 -37.14 -37.19
CA ALA A 530 -35.18 -37.21 -38.05
C ALA A 530 -34.02 -37.92 -37.34
N ALA A 531 -33.78 -37.61 -36.07
CA ALA A 531 -32.77 -38.31 -35.26
C ALA A 531 -33.11 -39.79 -35.04
N GLY A 532 -34.38 -40.12 -34.79
CA GLY A 532 -34.83 -41.51 -34.63
C GLY A 532 -34.64 -42.37 -35.89
N ARG A 533 -34.67 -41.78 -37.09
CA ARG A 533 -34.41 -42.48 -38.36
C ARG A 533 -32.92 -42.71 -38.66
N GLN A 534 -32.01 -42.01 -37.98
CA GLN A 534 -30.56 -42.16 -38.16
C GLN A 534 -29.94 -43.24 -37.26
N VAL A 535 -30.72 -43.79 -36.32
CA VAL A 535 -30.27 -44.80 -35.34
C VAL A 535 -30.75 -46.22 -35.71
N ILE A 536 -31.47 -46.37 -36.83
CA ILE A 536 -31.98 -47.65 -37.37
C ILE A 536 -31.16 -48.06 -38.60
#